data_AF-A0A177BVX4-F1
#
_entry.id   AF-A0A177BVX4-F1
#
_cell.length_a   1.000
_cell.length_b   1.000
_cell.length_c   1.000
_cell.angle_alpha   90.00
_cell.angle_beta   90.00
_cell.angle_gamma   90.00
#
_symmetry.space_group_name_H-M   'P 1'
#
loop_
_entity.id
_entity.type
_entity.pdbx_description
1 polymer ?
#
loop_
_entity_poly.entity_id
_entity_poly.type
_entity_poly.pdbx_seq_one_letter_code
_entity_poly.pdbx_strand_id
1 'polypeptide(L)'
;MALTEAYNTFRKAICTAPPADAYFRWDAPGVESSKPNEEDTSRKIGETMNKMQQHNFDKHRHTYRATHVKMQGIVKRKLTVLPDLSKHLQHSLFKEPGKTYDVAARYANEPVFLQADQDPGLRGLSMRVFDV
;
A
#
# COMPACT_ATOMS: atom_id res chain seq x y z
N MET A 1 -2.16 3.65 35.38
CA MET A 1 -1.67 4.91 34.79
C MET A 1 -0.20 5.15 35.12
N ALA A 2 0.20 5.22 36.40
CA ALA A 2 1.59 5.50 36.81
C ALA A 2 2.67 4.53 36.26
N LEU A 3 2.37 3.24 36.17
CA LEU A 3 3.36 2.24 35.69
C LEU A 3 3.64 2.36 34.18
N THR A 4 2.60 2.68 33.41
CA THR A 4 2.70 2.89 31.95
C THR A 4 3.46 4.18 31.64
N GLU A 5 3.25 5.23 32.45
CA GLU A 5 3.97 6.50 32.36
C GLU A 5 5.46 6.34 32.68
N ALA A 6 5.78 5.65 33.77
CA ALA A 6 7.15 5.35 34.16
C ALA A 6 7.87 4.50 33.09
N TYR A 7 7.20 3.48 32.55
CA TYR A 7 7.72 2.65 31.47
C TYR A 7 8.00 3.47 30.20
N ASN A 8 7.07 4.32 29.77
CA ASN A 8 7.25 5.17 28.58
C ASN A 8 8.36 6.21 28.79
N THR A 9 8.50 6.74 30.01
CA THR A 9 9.56 7.69 30.37
C THR A 9 10.94 7.04 30.33
N PHE A 10 11.09 5.86 30.94
CA PHE A 10 12.34 5.10 30.89
C PHE A 10 12.69 4.70 29.45
N ARG A 11 11.71 4.21 28.68
CA ARG A 11 11.88 3.88 27.26
C ARG A 11 12.35 5.10 26.44
N LYS A 12 11.78 6.29 26.65
CA LYS A 12 12.25 7.52 25.97
C LYS A 12 13.67 7.91 26.36
N ALA A 13 14.08 7.66 27.61
CA ALA A 13 15.43 8.00 28.08
C ALA A 13 16.53 7.08 27.51
N ILE A 14 16.20 5.82 27.22
CA ILE A 14 17.16 4.82 26.70
C ILE A 14 17.08 4.63 25.18
N CYS A 15 15.96 4.99 24.55
CA CYS A 15 15.77 4.81 23.13
C CYS A 15 16.25 6.05 22.38
N THR A 16 17.29 5.90 21.55
CA THR A 16 17.73 6.91 20.60
C THR A 16 16.78 7.07 19.42
N ALA A 17 15.74 6.23 19.33
CA ALA A 17 14.72 6.38 18.31
C ALA A 17 13.97 7.70 18.55
N PRO A 18 13.71 8.47 17.48
CA PRO A 18 12.92 9.68 17.58
C PRO A 18 11.55 9.41 18.25
N PRO A 19 10.93 10.43 18.84
CA PRO A 19 9.51 10.37 19.22
C PRO A 19 8.65 9.80 18.09
N ALA A 20 7.57 9.10 18.42
CA ALA A 20 6.70 8.46 17.42
C ALA A 20 6.08 9.44 16.40
N ASP A 21 6.08 10.73 16.72
CA ASP A 21 5.59 11.87 15.93
C ASP A 21 6.70 12.68 15.24
N ALA A 22 7.97 12.28 15.37
CA ALA A 22 9.10 12.91 14.69
C ALA A 22 9.28 12.36 13.26
N TYR A 23 8.31 12.64 12.40
CA TYR A 23 8.32 12.19 11.01
C TYR A 23 9.25 13.04 10.13
N PHE A 24 10.00 12.38 9.26
CA PHE A 24 10.69 13.04 8.15
C PHE A 24 9.74 13.21 6.97
N ARG A 25 9.87 14.33 6.24
CA ARG A 25 9.23 14.42 4.93
C ARG A 25 9.89 13.44 3.99
N TRP A 26 9.11 12.84 3.09
CA TRP A 26 9.62 11.87 2.12
C TRP A 26 10.68 12.49 1.17
N ASP A 27 10.58 13.80 0.91
CA ASP A 27 11.48 14.58 0.07
C ASP A 27 12.62 15.28 0.85
N ALA A 28 12.78 14.98 2.14
CA ALA A 28 13.83 15.61 2.93
C ALA A 28 15.23 15.13 2.49
N PRO A 29 16.25 16.02 2.50
CA PRO A 29 17.62 15.63 2.15
C PRO A 29 18.11 14.42 2.95
N GLY A 30 18.57 13.39 2.26
CA GLY A 30 19.09 12.16 2.87
C GLY A 30 18.06 11.07 3.17
N VAL A 31 16.77 11.29 2.92
CA VAL A 31 15.73 10.24 3.05
C VAL A 31 15.75 9.29 1.86
N GLU A 32 15.70 9.83 0.65
CA GLU A 32 15.71 9.05 -0.59
C GLU A 32 16.64 9.71 -1.61
N SER A 33 17.34 8.89 -2.39
CA SER A 33 18.16 9.32 -3.52
C SER A 33 18.09 8.28 -4.62
N SER A 34 17.93 8.74 -5.86
CA SER A 34 17.86 7.82 -7.00
C SER A 34 19.17 7.07 -7.17
N LYS A 35 19.08 5.75 -7.31
CA LYS A 35 20.27 4.91 -7.49
C LYS A 35 20.72 4.95 -8.95
N PRO A 36 22.03 4.84 -9.25
CA PRO A 36 22.54 4.90 -10.63
C PRO A 36 21.90 3.90 -11.61
N ASN A 37 21.43 2.76 -11.12
CA ASN A 37 20.82 1.69 -11.91
C ASN A 37 19.30 1.58 -11.77
N GLU A 38 18.65 2.55 -11.14
CA GLU A 38 17.22 2.49 -10.81
C GLU A 38 16.33 2.52 -12.07
N GLU A 39 16.68 3.36 -13.04
CA GLU A 39 15.96 3.47 -14.31
C GLU A 39 16.06 2.16 -15.11
N ASP A 40 17.27 1.62 -15.23
CA ASP A 40 17.51 0.33 -15.89
C ASP A 40 16.78 -0.83 -15.20
N THR A 41 16.71 -0.80 -13.87
CA THR A 41 15.99 -1.81 -13.08
C THR A 41 14.49 -1.70 -13.31
N SER A 42 13.94 -0.49 -13.27
CA SER A 42 12.53 -0.21 -13.55
C SER A 42 12.13 -0.68 -14.95
N ARG A 43 12.97 -0.40 -15.97
CA ARG A 43 12.75 -0.88 -17.34
C ARG A 43 12.71 -2.40 -17.42
N LYS A 44 13.69 -3.10 -16.82
CA LYS A 44 13.75 -4.58 -16.80
C LYS A 44 12.55 -5.21 -16.09
N ILE A 45 12.07 -4.59 -15.02
CA ILE A 45 10.84 -5.01 -14.33
C ILE A 45 9.65 -4.86 -15.27
N GLY A 46 9.51 -3.70 -15.95
CA GLY A 46 8.45 -3.48 -16.93
C GLY A 46 8.45 -4.51 -18.07
N GLU A 47 9.62 -4.82 -18.63
CA GLU A 47 9.78 -5.87 -19.66
C GLU A 47 9.35 -7.24 -19.14
N THR A 48 9.68 -7.57 -17.90
CA THR A 48 9.28 -8.83 -17.26
C THR A 48 7.76 -8.90 -17.07
N MET A 49 7.14 -7.81 -16.61
CA MET A 49 5.68 -7.71 -16.47
C MET A 49 4.98 -7.85 -17.82
N ASN A 50 5.51 -7.24 -18.87
CA ASN A 50 4.97 -7.38 -20.24
C ASN A 50 5.03 -8.83 -20.72
N LYS A 51 6.13 -9.55 -20.47
CA LYS A 51 6.23 -10.98 -20.82
C LYS A 51 5.18 -11.82 -20.08
N MET A 52 4.93 -11.54 -18.79
CA MET A 52 3.87 -12.22 -18.02
C MET A 52 2.49 -11.96 -18.61
N GLN A 53 2.20 -10.73 -19.05
CA GLN A 53 0.94 -10.39 -19.70
C GLN A 53 0.81 -11.07 -21.07
N GLN A 54 1.87 -11.08 -21.87
CA GLN A 54 1.90 -11.75 -23.17
C GLN A 54 1.63 -13.25 -23.02
N HIS A 55 2.25 -13.91 -22.04
CA HIS A 55 1.99 -15.32 -21.73
C HIS A 55 0.49 -15.60 -21.48
N ASN A 56 -0.16 -14.76 -20.66
CA ASN A 56 -1.58 -14.90 -20.41
C ASN A 56 -2.42 -14.61 -21.65
N PHE A 57 -2.05 -13.61 -22.45
CA PHE A 57 -2.72 -13.31 -23.71
C PHE A 57 -2.61 -14.45 -24.72
N ASP A 58 -1.44 -15.07 -24.86
CA ASP A 58 -1.24 -16.19 -25.77
C ASP A 58 -2.09 -17.39 -25.37
N LYS A 59 -2.21 -17.65 -24.07
CA LYS A 59 -3.00 -18.78 -23.52
C LYS A 59 -4.51 -18.55 -23.57
N HIS A 60 -4.96 -17.33 -23.29
CA HIS A 60 -6.38 -17.04 -23.04
C HIS A 60 -7.01 -16.12 -24.08
N ARG A 61 -6.22 -15.54 -24.99
CA ARG A 61 -6.63 -14.54 -25.98
C ARG A 61 -7.35 -13.34 -25.38
N HIS A 62 -7.02 -13.02 -24.13
CA HIS A 62 -7.56 -11.92 -23.36
C HIS A 62 -6.45 -11.21 -22.59
N THR A 63 -6.53 -9.89 -22.49
CA THR A 63 -5.53 -9.08 -21.80
C THR A 63 -5.77 -9.11 -20.31
N TYR A 64 -4.79 -9.58 -19.55
CA TYR A 64 -4.81 -9.57 -18.09
C TYR A 64 -3.71 -8.67 -17.52
N ARG A 65 -3.78 -8.44 -16.20
CA ARG A 65 -2.67 -7.86 -15.42
C ARG A 65 -1.49 -8.84 -15.39
N ALA A 66 -0.27 -8.34 -15.14
CA ALA A 66 0.94 -9.17 -15.05
C ALA A 66 0.89 -10.12 -13.84
N THR A 67 0.56 -9.58 -12.68
CA THR A 67 0.19 -10.31 -11.47
C THR A 67 -1.25 -9.97 -11.12
N HIS A 68 -1.80 -10.64 -10.11
CA HIS A 68 -3.18 -10.43 -9.69
C HIS A 68 -4.20 -10.66 -10.81
N VAL A 69 -3.93 -11.68 -11.65
CA VAL A 69 -4.63 -11.94 -12.92
C VAL A 69 -6.13 -12.11 -12.68
N LYS A 70 -6.51 -13.01 -11.77
CA LYS A 70 -7.91 -13.28 -11.47
C LYS A 70 -8.46 -12.26 -10.48
N MET A 71 -9.45 -11.49 -10.92
CA MET A 71 -10.28 -10.67 -10.05
C MET A 71 -11.39 -11.52 -9.42
N GLN A 72 -11.59 -11.38 -8.12
CA GLN A 72 -12.68 -12.02 -7.39
C GLN A 72 -13.92 -11.12 -7.32
N GLY A 73 -13.71 -9.82 -7.12
CA GLY A 73 -14.79 -8.86 -7.07
C GLY A 73 -14.32 -7.42 -6.88
N ILE A 74 -15.23 -6.49 -7.17
CA ILE A 74 -15.07 -5.06 -6.89
C ILE A 74 -16.15 -4.65 -5.90
N VAL A 75 -15.73 -4.00 -4.82
CA VAL A 75 -16.61 -3.51 -3.76
C VAL A 75 -16.54 -1.99 -3.76
N LYS A 76 -17.69 -1.33 -3.92
CA LYS A 76 -17.83 0.14 -3.84
C LYS A 76 -18.38 0.52 -2.48
N ARG A 77 -17.61 1.27 -1.71
CA ARG A 77 -17.94 1.62 -0.32
C ARG A 77 -17.42 3.01 0.03
N LYS A 78 -17.55 3.36 1.30
CA LYS A 78 -17.06 4.59 1.89
C LYS A 78 -15.86 4.28 2.81
N LEU A 79 -14.85 5.14 2.80
CA LEU A 79 -13.74 5.13 3.77
C LEU A 79 -13.87 6.38 4.62
N THR A 80 -14.00 6.20 5.94
CA THR A 80 -14.13 7.31 6.89
C THR A 80 -12.86 7.42 7.72
N VAL A 81 -12.26 8.61 7.74
CA VAL A 81 -11.14 8.93 8.63
C VAL A 81 -11.65 8.94 10.07
N LEU A 82 -10.92 8.34 11.00
CA LEU A 82 -11.33 8.31 12.41
C LEU A 82 -11.53 9.75 12.95
N PRO A 83 -12.64 10.02 13.68
CA PRO A 83 -12.95 11.37 14.15
C PRO A 83 -11.99 11.85 15.25
N ASP A 84 -11.40 10.91 15.99
CA ASP A 84 -10.44 11.12 17.08
C ASP A 84 -8.99 10.85 16.64
N LEU A 85 -8.70 10.90 15.33
CA LEU A 85 -7.35 10.68 14.81
C LEU A 85 -6.36 11.67 15.43
N SER A 86 -5.25 11.17 15.97
CA SER A 86 -4.23 12.00 16.61
C SER A 86 -3.65 13.04 15.63
N LYS A 87 -3.42 14.28 16.09
CA LYS A 87 -2.98 15.41 15.25
C LYS A 87 -1.76 15.11 14.37
N HIS A 88 -0.79 14.35 14.87
CA HIS A 88 0.42 14.01 14.13
C HIS A 88 0.18 13.04 12.94
N LEU A 89 -0.97 12.34 12.90
CA LEU A 89 -1.39 11.47 11.79
C LEU A 89 -2.33 12.17 10.80
N GLN A 90 -2.77 13.40 11.09
CA GLN A 90 -3.71 14.16 10.26
C GLN A 90 -3.01 14.81 9.06
N HIS A 91 -2.46 14.00 8.15
CA HIS A 91 -1.79 14.47 6.95
C HIS A 91 -2.29 13.75 5.68
N SER A 92 -2.16 14.40 4.53
CA SER A 92 -2.58 13.87 3.22
C SER A 92 -4.06 13.40 3.25
N LEU A 93 -4.33 12.14 2.88
CA LEU A 93 -5.66 11.52 2.91
C LEU A 93 -6.39 11.68 4.26
N PHE A 94 -5.65 11.72 5.37
CA PHE A 94 -6.18 11.73 6.73
C PHE A 94 -6.27 13.13 7.36
N LYS A 95 -6.04 14.19 6.56
CA LYS A 95 -5.98 15.58 7.04
C LYS A 95 -7.22 16.06 7.80
N GLU A 96 -8.40 15.55 7.43
CA GLU A 96 -9.68 15.97 8.00
C GLU A 96 -10.33 14.79 8.76
N PRO A 97 -10.21 14.71 10.09
CA PRO A 97 -10.89 13.70 10.90
C PRO A 97 -12.40 13.67 10.64
N GLY A 98 -12.98 12.47 10.58
CA GLY A 98 -14.41 12.28 10.29
C GLY A 98 -14.78 12.43 8.82
N LYS A 99 -13.88 12.88 7.94
CA LYS A 99 -14.15 12.98 6.50
C LYS A 99 -14.35 11.59 5.90
N THR A 100 -15.33 11.49 5.00
CA THR A 100 -15.68 10.26 4.31
C THR A 100 -15.44 10.40 2.82
N TYR A 101 -14.72 9.43 2.24
CA TYR A 101 -14.42 9.34 0.82
C TYR A 101 -15.16 8.16 0.17
N ASP A 102 -15.50 8.29 -1.11
CA ASP A 102 -15.88 7.14 -1.93
C ASP A 102 -14.64 6.30 -2.24
N VAL A 103 -14.79 4.97 -2.19
CA VAL A 103 -13.74 4.01 -2.51
C VAL A 103 -14.24 2.87 -3.39
N ALA A 104 -13.39 2.43 -4.31
CA ALA A 104 -13.56 1.18 -5.03
C ALA A 104 -12.40 0.24 -4.67
N ALA A 105 -12.74 -0.89 -4.06
CA ALA A 105 -11.80 -1.91 -3.64
C ALA A 105 -11.87 -3.13 -4.57
N ARG A 106 -10.72 -3.66 -5.00
CA ARG A 106 -10.62 -4.86 -5.85
C ARG A 106 -9.93 -5.98 -5.10
N TYR A 107 -10.61 -7.12 -5.01
CA TYR A 107 -10.06 -8.38 -4.51
C TYR A 107 -9.54 -9.26 -5.66
N ALA A 108 -8.40 -9.92 -5.46
CA ALA A 108 -7.77 -10.77 -6.47
C ALA A 108 -6.88 -11.87 -5.87
N ASN A 109 -6.68 -12.95 -6.62
CA ASN A 109 -5.60 -13.92 -6.35
C ASN A 109 -4.28 -13.31 -6.81
N GLU A 110 -3.19 -13.45 -6.07
CA GLU A 110 -1.86 -12.88 -6.42
C GLU A 110 -1.21 -13.40 -7.71
N PRO A 111 -1.28 -14.71 -8.07
CA PRO A 111 -0.41 -15.28 -9.09
C PRO A 111 -0.47 -14.64 -10.48
N VAL A 112 0.57 -14.93 -11.28
CA VAL A 112 0.71 -14.55 -12.70
C VAL A 112 -0.18 -15.37 -13.65
N PHE A 113 -1.09 -16.20 -13.13
CA PHE A 113 -2.01 -17.02 -13.92
C PHE A 113 -3.38 -17.11 -13.24
N LEU A 114 -4.39 -17.57 -13.97
CA LEU A 114 -5.72 -17.81 -13.42
C LEU A 114 -5.69 -19.00 -12.45
N GLN A 115 -5.83 -18.71 -11.16
CA GLN A 115 -5.94 -19.70 -10.08
C GLN A 115 -7.40 -19.82 -9.61
N ALA A 116 -7.85 -21.01 -9.21
CA ALA A 116 -9.17 -21.16 -8.58
C ALA A 116 -9.17 -20.50 -7.20
N ASP A 117 -10.32 -19.98 -6.75
CA ASP A 117 -10.36 -19.17 -5.52
C ASP A 117 -10.19 -20.00 -4.25
N GLN A 118 -10.49 -21.30 -4.34
CA GLN A 118 -10.35 -22.27 -3.25
C GLN A 118 -8.92 -22.79 -3.09
N ASP A 119 -8.06 -22.59 -4.10
CA ASP A 119 -6.68 -23.05 -4.02
C ASP A 119 -5.88 -22.17 -3.06
N PRO A 120 -5.02 -22.74 -2.21
CA PRO A 120 -4.16 -21.95 -1.33
C PRO A 120 -3.30 -20.95 -2.11
N GLY A 121 -3.21 -19.71 -1.60
CA GLY A 121 -2.35 -18.69 -2.19
C GLY A 121 -2.56 -17.32 -1.57
N LEU A 122 -1.65 -16.40 -1.91
CA LEU A 122 -1.76 -15.01 -1.48
C LEU A 122 -2.95 -14.33 -2.17
N ARG A 123 -3.54 -13.36 -1.48
CA ARG A 123 -4.69 -12.58 -1.93
C ARG A 123 -4.36 -11.09 -1.83
N GLY A 124 -4.75 -10.34 -2.86
CA GLY A 124 -4.56 -8.90 -2.92
C GLY A 124 -5.86 -8.15 -2.68
N LEU A 125 -5.76 -7.06 -1.92
CA LEU A 125 -6.77 -6.00 -1.83
C LEU A 125 -6.11 -4.71 -2.29
N SER A 126 -6.66 -4.11 -3.34
CA SER A 126 -6.28 -2.75 -3.76
C SER A 126 -7.48 -1.83 -3.59
N MET A 127 -7.24 -0.58 -3.20
CA MET A 127 -8.30 0.42 -3.01
C MET A 127 -7.94 1.69 -3.78
N ARG A 128 -8.88 2.17 -4.58
CA ARG A 128 -8.86 3.53 -5.14
C ARG A 128 -9.75 4.41 -4.28
N VAL A 129 -9.17 5.46 -3.73
CA VAL A 129 -9.92 6.54 -3.07
C VAL A 129 -10.16 7.65 -4.09
N PHE A 130 -11.40 8.14 -4.14
CA PHE A 130 -11.79 9.22 -5.04
C PHE A 130 -11.77 10.57 -4.33
N ASP A 131 -11.54 11.63 -5.10
CA ASP A 131 -11.57 13.03 -4.65
C ASP A 131 -10.60 13.34 -3.48
N VAL A 132 -9.34 12.91 -3.64
CA VAL A 132 -8.23 13.06 -2.68
C VAL A 132 -7.21 14.11 -3.09
#